data_AF-A0A1G2XJ25-F1
#
_entry.id   AF-A0A1G2XJ25-F1
#
_cell.length_a   1.000
_cell.length_b   1.000
_cell.length_c   1.000
_cell.angle_alpha   90.00
_cell.angle_beta   90.00
_cell.angle_gamma   90.00
#
_symmetry.space_group_name_H-M   'P 1'
#
loop_
_entity.id
_entity.type
_entity.pdbx_description
1 polymer ?
#
loop_
_entity_poly.entity_id
_entity_poly.type
_entity_poly.pdbx_seq_one_letter_code
_entity_poly.pdbx_strand_id
1 'polypeptide(L)'
;MQLTVIKADGTQEEYLHTKVMACLVNAFGCADEGYVSAASELAETVTYYLYNQRDGDSISSGEIFSIIQAVLSSTGYDFAAENLSIHNQKRNLLRTRIEITKINTESDSFELPGEADCWNKSKIVHDLQIERRLDIATARTIASMVEEKIINSGIRNFTTDFIKFLVISQTQAIISAQQQLKLSANAEKNVFENDMATDGHLRQSQKGLCPVGV
;
A
#
# COMPACT_ATOMS: atom_id res chain seq x y z
N MET A 1 -10.29 13.73 16.46
CA MET A 1 -11.15 13.43 15.30
C MET A 1 -10.32 12.72 14.25
N GLN A 2 -10.90 11.79 13.50
CA GLN A 2 -10.19 11.03 12.48
C GLN A 2 -10.73 11.43 11.10
N LEU A 3 -9.86 12.00 10.27
CA LEU A 3 -10.23 12.51 8.95
C LEU A 3 -10.56 11.34 8.01
N THR A 4 -11.72 11.41 7.36
CA THR A 4 -12.17 10.42 6.38
C THR A 4 -11.79 10.86 4.97
N VAL A 5 -11.26 9.95 4.16
CA VAL A 5 -10.87 10.19 2.77
C VAL A 5 -11.83 9.48 1.82
N ILE A 6 -12.49 10.27 0.96
CA ILE A 6 -13.40 9.78 -0.10
C ILE A 6 -12.57 9.53 -1.36
N LYS A 7 -12.55 8.28 -1.83
CA LYS A 7 -11.80 7.85 -3.01
C LYS A 7 -12.59 8.12 -4.29
N ALA A 8 -11.91 8.03 -5.44
CA ALA A 8 -12.51 8.29 -6.75
C ALA A 8 -13.67 7.35 -7.12
N ASP A 9 -13.71 6.15 -6.53
CA ASP A 9 -14.79 5.17 -6.67
C ASP A 9 -15.91 5.34 -5.63
N GLY A 10 -15.86 6.41 -4.83
CA GLY A 10 -16.80 6.69 -3.75
C GLY A 10 -16.52 5.93 -2.45
N THR A 11 -15.54 5.01 -2.41
CA THR A 11 -15.19 4.31 -1.17
C THR A 11 -14.58 5.28 -0.16
N GLN A 12 -14.72 4.96 1.12
CA GLN A 12 -14.19 5.77 2.22
C GLN A 12 -13.09 5.00 2.94
N GLU A 13 -12.02 5.70 3.32
CA GLU A 13 -10.94 5.17 4.14
C GLU A 13 -10.45 6.22 5.13
N GLU A 14 -9.87 5.80 6.25
CA GLU A 14 -9.23 6.72 7.18
C GLU A 14 -8.01 7.38 6.54
N TYR A 15 -7.77 8.65 6.87
CA TYR A 15 -6.55 9.32 6.50
C TYR A 15 -5.35 8.62 7.12
N LEU A 16 -4.35 8.31 6.29
CA LEU A 16 -3.09 7.70 6.71
C LEU A 16 -1.93 8.59 6.25
N HIS A 17 -1.22 9.17 7.21
CA HIS A 17 -0.03 9.98 6.97
C HIS A 17 1.00 9.24 6.08
N THR A 18 1.19 7.94 6.32
CA THR A 18 2.13 7.10 5.55
C THR A 18 1.79 7.03 4.05
N LYS A 19 0.53 7.20 3.65
CA LYS A 19 0.17 7.27 2.22
C LYS A 19 0.60 8.58 1.58
N VAL A 20 0.54 9.70 2.33
CA VAL A 20 1.02 11.00 1.86
C VAL A 20 2.53 10.98 1.73
N MET A 21 3.24 10.48 2.76
CA MET A 21 4.69 10.31 2.71
C MET A 21 5.13 9.42 1.54
N ALA A 22 4.49 8.26 1.34
CA ALA A 22 4.79 7.37 0.22
C ALA A 22 4.51 8.04 -1.14
N CYS A 23 3.46 8.86 -1.24
CA CYS A 23 3.15 9.65 -2.44
C CYS A 23 4.28 10.64 -2.76
N LEU A 24 4.77 11.36 -1.75
CA LEU A 24 5.85 12.33 -1.87
C LEU A 24 7.18 11.66 -2.24
N VAL A 25 7.56 10.58 -1.57
CA VAL A 25 8.77 9.79 -1.91
C VAL A 25 8.72 9.32 -3.37
N ASN A 26 7.57 8.81 -3.81
CA ASN A 26 7.40 8.39 -5.21
C ASN A 26 7.46 9.55 -6.21
N ALA A 27 7.00 10.75 -5.82
CA ALA A 27 7.07 11.94 -6.65
C ALA A 27 8.53 12.42 -6.87
N PHE A 28 9.38 12.26 -5.86
CA PHE A 28 10.82 12.54 -5.99
C PHE A 28 11.55 11.55 -6.93
N GLY A 29 11.00 10.35 -7.12
CA GLY A 29 11.46 9.42 -8.17
C GLY A 29 12.85 8.80 -7.94
N CYS A 30 13.47 9.03 -6.79
CA CYS A 30 14.75 8.44 -6.42
C CYS A 30 14.83 8.17 -4.91
N ALA A 31 15.56 7.12 -4.54
CA ALA A 31 15.78 6.73 -3.15
C ALA A 31 17.02 7.46 -2.61
N ASP A 32 16.89 8.78 -2.44
CA ASP A 32 17.90 9.62 -1.78
C ASP A 32 17.43 9.93 -0.34
N GLU A 33 18.34 9.81 0.63
CA GLU A 33 18.03 10.07 2.05
C GLU A 33 17.51 11.50 2.28
N GLY A 34 18.02 12.48 1.53
CA GLY A 34 17.55 13.87 1.58
C GLY A 34 16.11 14.02 1.12
N TYR A 35 15.71 13.32 0.06
CA TYR A 35 14.32 13.35 -0.40
C TYR A 35 13.37 12.57 0.52
N VAL A 36 13.85 11.52 1.19
CA VAL A 36 13.05 10.84 2.22
C VAL A 36 12.78 11.77 3.40
N SER A 37 13.79 12.51 3.86
CA SER A 37 13.63 13.51 4.94
C SER A 37 12.66 14.61 4.51
N ALA A 38 12.85 15.18 3.31
CA ALA A 38 11.96 16.21 2.77
C ALA A 38 10.51 15.69 2.64
N ALA A 39 10.31 14.46 2.15
CA ALA A 39 8.99 13.85 2.06
C ALA A 39 8.30 13.71 3.42
N SER A 40 9.04 13.40 4.48
CA SER A 40 8.52 13.33 5.85
C SER A 40 8.02 14.69 6.31
N GLU A 41 8.86 15.73 6.21
CA GLU A 41 8.52 17.10 6.63
C GLU A 41 7.34 17.68 5.85
N LEU A 42 7.30 17.45 4.53
CA LEU A 42 6.18 17.86 3.69
C LEU A 42 4.89 17.10 4.03
N ALA A 43 4.99 15.79 4.35
CA ALA A 43 3.83 15.01 4.78
C ALA A 43 3.27 15.51 6.11
N GLU A 44 4.13 15.92 7.05
CA GLU A 44 3.71 16.57 8.30
C GLU A 44 2.99 17.89 8.02
N THR A 45 3.53 18.71 7.11
CA THR A 45 2.91 19.98 6.71
C THR A 45 1.52 19.77 6.10
N VAL A 46 1.38 18.80 5.18
CA VAL A 46 0.09 18.42 4.59
C VAL A 46 -0.87 17.94 5.68
N THR A 47 -0.39 17.08 6.58
CA THR A 47 -1.20 16.55 7.69
C THR A 47 -1.68 17.67 8.59
N TYR A 48 -0.80 18.60 8.97
CA TYR A 48 -1.16 19.76 9.78
C TYR A 48 -2.24 20.60 9.12
N TYR A 49 -2.10 20.89 7.82
CA TYR A 49 -3.10 21.64 7.06
C TYR A 49 -4.47 20.93 7.06
N LEU A 50 -4.47 19.61 6.81
CA LEU A 50 -5.69 18.81 6.74
C LEU A 50 -6.48 18.77 8.05
N TYR A 51 -5.80 18.80 9.19
CA TYR A 51 -6.46 18.72 10.51
C TYR A 51 -6.79 20.08 11.12
N ASN A 52 -6.06 21.15 10.78
CA ASN A 52 -6.18 22.44 11.49
C ASN A 52 -6.75 23.58 10.65
N GLN A 53 -6.70 23.49 9.32
CA GLN A 53 -7.05 24.60 8.44
C GLN A 53 -8.28 24.32 7.55
N ARG A 54 -8.94 23.19 7.77
CA ARG A 54 -10.10 22.76 6.97
C ARG A 54 -11.31 22.50 7.85
N ASP A 55 -12.45 22.99 7.40
CA ASP A 55 -13.74 22.68 8.00
C ASP A 55 -14.22 21.31 7.48
N GLY A 56 -14.45 20.39 8.40
CA GLY A 56 -15.17 19.13 8.14
C GLY A 56 -14.31 17.86 8.17
N ASP A 57 -15.02 16.75 8.38
CA ASP A 57 -14.42 15.46 8.75
C ASP A 57 -14.11 14.57 7.56
N SER A 58 -14.43 15.04 6.34
CA SER A 58 -14.25 14.25 5.12
C SER A 58 -13.63 15.07 3.99
N ILE A 59 -12.66 14.48 3.29
CA ILE A 59 -11.93 15.08 2.17
C ILE A 59 -11.84 14.10 1.01
N SER A 60 -11.91 14.55 -0.23
CA SER A 60 -11.67 13.68 -1.38
C SER A 60 -10.18 13.42 -1.58
N SER A 61 -9.83 12.25 -2.13
CA SER A 61 -8.45 11.97 -2.54
C SER A 61 -7.94 12.94 -3.62
N GLY A 62 -8.84 13.55 -4.39
CA GLY A 62 -8.51 14.58 -5.37
C GLY A 62 -8.10 15.89 -4.71
N GLU A 63 -8.78 16.32 -3.64
CA GLU A 63 -8.38 17.50 -2.87
C GLU A 63 -7.04 17.30 -2.17
N ILE A 64 -6.80 16.13 -1.55
CA ILE A 64 -5.48 15.81 -0.99
C ILE A 64 -4.40 15.89 -2.07
N PHE A 65 -4.67 15.36 -3.27
CA PHE A 65 -3.76 15.44 -4.40
C PHE A 65 -3.42 16.89 -4.78
N SER A 66 -4.43 17.77 -4.88
CA SER A 66 -4.23 19.20 -5.15
C SER A 66 -3.41 19.90 -4.07
N ILE A 67 -3.65 19.56 -2.79
CA ILE A 67 -2.87 20.10 -1.66
C ILE A 67 -1.40 19.67 -1.78
N ILE A 68 -1.14 18.39 -2.06
CA ILE A 68 0.23 17.88 -2.25
C ILE A 68 0.91 18.61 -3.42
N GLN A 69 0.23 18.79 -4.56
CA GLN A 69 0.78 19.55 -5.69
C GLN A 69 1.14 20.99 -5.30
N ALA A 70 0.25 21.67 -4.57
CA ALA A 70 0.48 23.04 -4.12
C ALA A 70 1.67 23.12 -3.15
N VAL A 71 1.79 22.17 -2.21
CA VAL A 71 2.91 22.09 -1.27
C VAL A 71 4.24 21.83 -1.99
N LEU A 72 4.28 20.89 -2.93
CA LEU A 72 5.50 20.61 -3.70
C LEU A 72 5.94 21.84 -4.51
N SER A 73 5.00 22.51 -5.19
CA SER A 73 5.31 23.69 -6.00
C SER A 73 5.75 24.87 -5.13
N SER A 74 5.09 25.12 -4.00
CA SER A 74 5.42 26.24 -3.11
C SER A 74 6.74 26.09 -2.37
N THR A 75 7.25 24.86 -2.26
CA THR A 75 8.52 24.54 -1.60
C THR A 75 9.67 24.34 -2.58
N GLY A 76 9.47 24.64 -3.88
CA GLY A 76 10.50 24.59 -4.91
C GLY A 76 10.75 23.20 -5.50
N TYR A 77 9.87 22.23 -5.21
CA TYR A 77 9.92 20.88 -5.78
C TYR A 77 8.99 20.74 -6.98
N ASP A 78 9.04 21.70 -7.92
CA ASP A 78 8.21 21.72 -9.12
C ASP A 78 8.35 20.43 -9.96
N PHE A 79 9.57 19.89 -10.06
CA PHE A 79 9.82 18.63 -10.76
C PHE A 79 9.06 17.45 -10.15
N ALA A 80 8.94 17.41 -8.82
CA ALA A 80 8.21 16.35 -8.12
C ALA A 80 6.69 16.54 -8.30
N ALA A 81 6.21 17.79 -8.28
CA ALA A 81 4.83 18.10 -8.61
C ALA A 81 4.47 17.66 -10.04
N GLU A 82 5.36 17.88 -11.01
CA GLU A 82 5.22 17.43 -12.39
C GLU A 82 5.20 15.89 -12.48
N ASN A 83 6.17 15.21 -11.87
CA ASN A 83 6.23 13.74 -11.84
C ASN A 83 4.95 13.13 -11.27
N LEU A 84 4.45 13.69 -10.16
CA LEU A 84 3.21 13.27 -9.52
C LEU A 84 2.00 13.46 -10.46
N SER A 85 1.96 14.57 -11.19
CA SER A 85 0.92 14.88 -12.17
C SER A 85 0.92 13.90 -13.34
N ILE A 86 2.09 13.69 -13.95
CA ILE A 86 2.28 12.76 -15.06
C ILE A 86 1.90 11.34 -14.63
N HIS A 87 2.34 10.91 -13.45
CA HIS A 87 2.02 9.59 -12.92
C HIS A 87 0.51 9.41 -12.72
N ASN A 88 -0.18 10.38 -12.11
CA ASN A 88 -1.63 10.33 -11.89
C ASN A 88 -2.40 10.31 -13.22
N GLN A 89 -2.05 11.19 -14.17
CA GLN A 89 -2.66 11.23 -15.50
C GLN A 89 -2.47 9.91 -16.24
N LYS A 90 -1.24 9.38 -16.28
CA LYS A 90 -0.93 8.10 -16.91
C LYS A 90 -1.77 6.97 -16.33
N ARG A 91 -1.87 6.88 -15.00
CA ARG A 91 -2.68 5.84 -14.35
C ARG A 91 -4.17 5.98 -14.67
N ASN A 92 -4.71 7.18 -14.67
CA ASN A 92 -6.12 7.41 -14.97
C ASN A 92 -6.43 7.05 -16.42
N LEU A 93 -5.59 7.47 -17.38
CA LEU A 93 -5.74 7.11 -18.79
C LEU A 93 -5.67 5.59 -19.01
N LEU A 94 -4.76 4.90 -18.32
CA LEU A 94 -4.63 3.45 -18.44
C LEU A 94 -5.87 2.74 -17.85
N ARG A 95 -6.35 3.16 -16.67
CA ARG A 95 -7.59 2.62 -16.07
C ARG A 95 -8.80 2.76 -16.98
N THR A 96 -8.98 3.92 -17.60
CA THR A 96 -10.12 4.16 -18.50
C THR A 96 -10.07 3.33 -19.79
N ARG A 97 -8.87 2.91 -20.22
CA ARG A 97 -8.68 2.14 -21.45
C ARG A 97 -8.69 0.63 -21.25
N ILE A 98 -8.69 0.15 -20.01
CA ILE A 98 -8.71 -1.28 -19.73
C ILE A 98 -10.16 -1.77 -19.77
N GLU A 99 -10.39 -2.75 -20.64
CA GLU A 99 -11.68 -3.41 -20.84
C GLU A 99 -11.58 -4.86 -20.36
N ILE A 100 -12.63 -5.31 -19.67
CA ILE A 100 -12.77 -6.67 -19.16
C ILE A 100 -13.88 -7.37 -19.94
N THR A 101 -13.51 -8.39 -20.70
CA THR A 101 -14.43 -9.22 -21.48
C THR A 101 -14.77 -10.50 -20.73
N LYS A 102 -16.05 -10.86 -20.71
CA LYS A 102 -16.51 -12.18 -20.27
C LYS A 102 -16.50 -13.11 -21.48
N ILE A 103 -15.78 -14.22 -21.40
CA ILE A 103 -15.86 -15.27 -22.42
C ILE A 103 -17.09 -16.12 -22.07
N ASN A 104 -18.09 -16.11 -22.96
CA ASN A 104 -19.20 -17.06 -22.87
C ASN A 104 -18.74 -18.39 -23.45
N THR A 105 -18.52 -19.38 -22.60
CA THR A 105 -18.07 -20.72 -22.99
C THR A 105 -19.19 -21.59 -23.58
N GLU A 106 -20.44 -21.11 -23.59
CA GLU A 106 -21.63 -21.87 -23.99
C GLU A 106 -22.01 -21.69 -25.47
N SER A 107 -21.31 -20.84 -26.21
CA SER A 107 -21.62 -20.56 -27.62
C SER A 107 -20.43 -20.98 -28.49
N ASP A 108 -20.58 -22.13 -29.17
CA ASP A 108 -19.64 -22.65 -30.19
C ASP A 108 -19.64 -21.81 -31.49
N SER A 109 -20.34 -20.67 -31.47
CA SER A 109 -20.37 -19.66 -32.51
C SER A 109 -19.29 -18.62 -32.24
N PHE A 110 -18.58 -18.20 -33.30
CA PHE A 110 -17.60 -17.11 -33.34
C PHE A 110 -18.28 -15.73 -33.14
N GLU A 111 -19.23 -15.65 -32.20
CA GLU A 111 -19.97 -14.44 -31.89
C GLU A 111 -19.15 -13.52 -30.99
N LEU A 112 -19.40 -12.23 -31.20
CA LEU A 112 -18.63 -11.10 -30.69
C LEU A 112 -18.37 -11.19 -29.18
N PRO A 113 -17.23 -10.64 -28.71
CA PRO A 113 -16.90 -10.61 -27.29
C PRO A 113 -18.09 -10.13 -26.47
N GLY A 114 -18.45 -10.88 -25.42
CA GLY A 114 -19.53 -10.54 -24.51
C GLY A 114 -19.36 -9.15 -23.90
N GLU A 115 -20.43 -8.65 -23.25
CA GLU A 115 -20.49 -7.30 -22.66
C GLU A 115 -19.18 -6.92 -21.95
N ALA A 116 -18.51 -5.89 -22.48
CA ALA A 116 -17.24 -5.42 -21.99
C ALA A 116 -17.46 -4.46 -20.81
N ASP A 117 -16.97 -4.85 -19.63
CA ASP A 117 -16.97 -4.02 -18.44
C ASP A 117 -15.70 -3.16 -18.38
N CYS A 118 -15.81 -1.92 -17.88
CA CYS A 118 -14.62 -1.12 -17.59
C CYS A 118 -13.86 -1.65 -16.36
N TRP A 119 -12.55 -1.43 -16.31
CA TRP A 119 -11.73 -1.80 -15.16
C TRP A 119 -12.23 -1.14 -13.86
N ASN A 120 -12.55 -1.95 -12.87
CA ASN A 120 -12.91 -1.50 -11.53
C ASN A 120 -12.21 -2.36 -10.47
N LYS A 121 -11.15 -1.80 -9.86
CA LYS A 121 -10.38 -2.46 -8.80
C LYS A 121 -11.24 -2.85 -7.59
N SER A 122 -12.30 -2.10 -7.30
CA SER A 122 -13.10 -2.27 -6.09
C SER A 122 -14.00 -3.49 -6.16
N LYS A 123 -14.34 -3.97 -7.38
CA LYS A 123 -14.94 -5.29 -7.59
C LYS A 123 -14.04 -6.39 -7.00
N ILE A 124 -12.74 -6.37 -7.32
CA ILE A 124 -11.77 -7.35 -6.79
C ILE A 124 -11.66 -7.28 -5.27
N VAL A 125 -11.58 -6.06 -4.71
CA VAL A 125 -11.50 -5.89 -3.25
C VAL A 125 -12.73 -6.51 -2.57
N HIS A 126 -13.92 -6.18 -3.07
CA HIS A 126 -15.17 -6.70 -2.56
C HIS A 126 -15.26 -8.23 -2.65
N ASP A 127 -14.91 -8.81 -3.80
CA ASP A 127 -14.94 -10.25 -4.02
C ASP A 127 -13.96 -10.97 -3.09
N LEU A 128 -12.75 -10.42 -2.89
CA LEU A 128 -11.78 -10.96 -1.92
C LEU A 128 -12.27 -10.91 -0.47
N GLN A 129 -13.01 -9.86 -0.10
CA GLN A 129 -13.60 -9.75 1.23
C GLN A 129 -14.71 -10.79 1.45
N ILE A 130 -15.60 -10.96 0.46
CA ILE A 130 -16.75 -11.88 0.59
C ILE A 130 -16.31 -13.34 0.44
N GLU A 131 -15.62 -13.67 -0.65
CA GLU A 131 -15.32 -15.07 -1.00
C GLU A 131 -14.19 -15.65 -0.16
N ARG A 132 -13.18 -14.83 0.17
CA ARG A 132 -11.96 -15.28 0.86
C ARG A 132 -11.83 -14.77 2.29
N ARG A 133 -12.78 -13.98 2.78
CA ARG A 133 -12.80 -13.41 4.15
C ARG A 133 -11.50 -12.71 4.52
N LEU A 134 -10.85 -12.08 3.55
CA LEU A 134 -9.63 -11.31 3.78
C LEU A 134 -9.99 -9.97 4.43
N ASP A 135 -9.10 -9.48 5.30
CA ASP A 135 -9.22 -8.13 5.81
C ASP A 135 -9.08 -7.10 4.67
N ILE A 136 -9.66 -5.93 4.86
CA ILE A 136 -9.72 -4.89 3.82
C ILE A 136 -8.33 -4.42 3.37
N ALA A 137 -7.34 -4.39 4.27
CA ALA A 137 -6.00 -3.93 3.93
C ALA A 137 -5.27 -4.95 3.05
N THR A 138 -5.37 -6.24 3.39
CA THR A 138 -4.84 -7.33 2.56
C THR A 138 -5.54 -7.38 1.20
N ALA A 139 -6.88 -7.31 1.16
CA ALA A 139 -7.64 -7.31 -0.09
C ALA A 139 -7.25 -6.14 -1.01
N ARG A 140 -7.10 -4.92 -0.47
CA ARG A 140 -6.64 -3.75 -1.23
C ARG A 140 -5.21 -3.88 -1.73
N THR A 141 -4.32 -4.52 -0.95
CA THR A 141 -2.95 -4.80 -1.38
C THR A 141 -2.95 -5.75 -2.57
N ILE A 142 -3.67 -6.88 -2.49
CA ILE A 142 -3.79 -7.85 -3.60
C ILE A 142 -4.37 -7.16 -4.85
N ALA A 143 -5.47 -6.44 -4.70
CA ALA A 143 -6.10 -5.74 -5.82
C ALA A 143 -5.18 -4.69 -6.45
N SER A 144 -4.31 -4.04 -5.67
CA SER A 144 -3.33 -3.08 -6.19
C SER A 144 -2.18 -3.76 -6.93
N MET A 145 -1.70 -4.92 -6.44
CA MET A 145 -0.70 -5.73 -7.16
C MET A 145 -1.24 -6.26 -8.50
N VAL A 146 -2.50 -6.69 -8.52
CA VAL A 146 -3.19 -7.11 -9.75
C VAL A 146 -3.32 -5.93 -10.72
N GLU A 147 -3.78 -4.77 -10.24
CA GLU A 147 -3.87 -3.54 -11.04
C GLU A 147 -2.50 -3.16 -11.65
N GLU A 148 -1.43 -3.23 -10.86
CA GLU A 148 -0.08 -2.94 -11.36
C GLU A 148 0.36 -3.91 -12.45
N LYS A 149 0.12 -5.21 -12.31
CA LYS A 149 0.45 -6.20 -13.36
C LYS A 149 -0.33 -5.93 -14.65
N ILE A 150 -1.60 -5.59 -14.53
CA ILE A 150 -2.47 -5.26 -15.68
C ILE A 150 -1.95 -4.01 -16.38
N ILE A 151 -1.74 -2.92 -15.62
CA ILE A 151 -1.23 -1.64 -16.15
C ILE A 151 0.14 -1.83 -16.82
N ASN A 152 1.04 -2.59 -16.19
CA ASN A 152 2.41 -2.79 -16.68
C ASN A 152 2.47 -3.73 -17.89
N SER A 153 1.45 -4.55 -18.14
CA SER A 153 1.41 -5.42 -19.32
C SER A 153 1.23 -4.66 -20.64
N GLY A 154 0.70 -3.43 -20.60
CA GLY A 154 0.39 -2.63 -21.79
C GLY A 154 -0.78 -3.16 -22.63
N ILE A 155 -1.43 -4.24 -22.21
CA ILE A 155 -2.60 -4.83 -22.86
C ILE A 155 -3.86 -4.05 -22.44
N ARG A 156 -4.82 -3.90 -23.36
CA ARG A 156 -6.08 -3.18 -23.09
C ARG A 156 -7.23 -4.10 -22.71
N ASN A 157 -7.30 -5.29 -23.30
CA ASN A 157 -8.43 -6.20 -23.15
C ASN A 157 -8.01 -7.43 -22.35
N PHE A 158 -8.72 -7.71 -21.27
CA PHE A 158 -8.48 -8.87 -20.42
C PHE A 158 -9.73 -9.71 -20.27
N THR A 159 -9.56 -11.01 -20.15
CA THR A 159 -10.66 -11.92 -19.85
C THR A 159 -10.88 -11.98 -18.35
N THR A 160 -12.12 -12.16 -17.91
CA THR A 160 -12.43 -12.34 -16.48
C THR A 160 -11.62 -13.48 -15.85
N ASP A 161 -11.39 -14.58 -16.59
CA ASP A 161 -10.62 -15.72 -16.09
C ASP A 161 -9.14 -15.40 -15.88
N PHE A 162 -8.55 -14.57 -16.76
CA PHE A 162 -7.19 -14.10 -16.54
C PHE A 162 -7.08 -13.20 -15.31
N ILE A 163 -8.06 -12.33 -15.07
CA ILE A 163 -8.12 -11.52 -13.84
C ILE A 163 -8.22 -12.42 -12.60
N LYS A 164 -9.10 -13.43 -12.61
CA LYS A 164 -9.22 -14.40 -11.53
C LYS A 164 -7.89 -15.13 -11.28
N PHE A 165 -7.21 -15.54 -12.35
CA PHE A 165 -5.89 -16.16 -12.26
C PHE A 165 -4.87 -15.23 -11.60
N LEU A 166 -4.79 -13.96 -12.01
CA LEU A 166 -3.91 -12.98 -11.39
C LEU A 166 -4.23 -12.80 -9.90
N VAL A 167 -5.51 -12.69 -9.53
CA VAL A 167 -5.95 -12.56 -8.14
C VAL A 167 -5.51 -13.77 -7.31
N ILE A 168 -5.71 -14.99 -7.81
CA ILE A 168 -5.27 -16.22 -7.12
C ILE A 168 -3.75 -16.19 -6.92
N SER A 169 -3.00 -15.90 -7.98
CA SER A 169 -1.53 -15.84 -7.94
C SER A 169 -1.03 -14.80 -6.92
N GLN A 170 -1.60 -13.60 -6.89
CA GLN A 170 -1.18 -12.55 -5.95
C GLN A 170 -1.60 -12.87 -4.52
N THR A 171 -2.77 -13.49 -4.32
CA THR A 171 -3.22 -13.94 -3.00
C THR A 171 -2.24 -14.96 -2.42
N GLN A 172 -1.83 -15.94 -3.21
CA GLN A 172 -0.84 -16.94 -2.78
C GLN A 172 0.49 -16.29 -2.41
N ALA A 173 0.98 -15.35 -3.22
CA ALA A 173 2.23 -14.64 -2.94
C ALA A 173 2.20 -13.91 -1.58
N ILE A 174 1.10 -13.21 -1.26
CA ILE A 174 0.96 -12.52 0.03
C ILE A 174 0.87 -13.52 1.19
N ILE A 175 0.07 -14.58 1.06
CA ILE A 175 -0.07 -15.58 2.13
C ILE A 175 1.28 -16.24 2.42
N SER A 176 2.04 -16.61 1.39
CA SER A 176 3.38 -17.20 1.55
C SER A 176 4.34 -16.23 2.24
N ALA A 177 4.35 -14.95 1.85
CA ALA A 177 5.18 -13.93 2.49
C ALA A 177 4.81 -13.74 3.99
N GLN A 178 3.52 -13.71 4.32
CA GLN A 178 3.06 -13.61 5.71
C GLN A 178 3.47 -14.83 6.55
N GLN A 179 3.45 -16.04 5.98
CA GLN A 179 3.91 -17.25 6.66
C GLN A 179 5.41 -17.20 6.93
N GLN A 180 6.22 -16.76 5.95
CA GLN A 180 7.67 -16.62 6.13
C GLN A 180 8.01 -15.62 7.25
N LEU A 181 7.33 -14.47 7.31
CA LEU A 181 7.52 -13.48 8.38
C LEU A 181 7.15 -14.03 9.77
N LYS A 182 6.11 -14.86 9.87
CA LYS A 182 5.75 -15.53 11.13
C LYS A 182 6.81 -16.54 11.56
N LEU A 183 7.32 -17.32 10.61
CA LEU A 183 8.37 -18.30 10.88
C LEU A 183 9.68 -17.63 11.31
N SER A 184 10.09 -16.55 10.65
CA SER A 184 11.30 -15.79 11.04
C SER A 184 11.14 -15.13 12.41
N ALA A 185 10.00 -14.48 12.68
CA ALA A 185 9.74 -13.86 13.98
C ALA A 185 9.69 -14.89 15.13
N ASN A 186 9.19 -16.10 14.88
CA ASN A 186 9.20 -17.18 15.86
C ASN A 186 10.59 -17.77 16.06
N ALA A 187 11.41 -17.87 15.00
CA ALA A 187 12.80 -18.30 15.11
C ALA A 187 13.64 -17.32 15.92
N GLU A 188 13.47 -16.01 15.72
CA GLU A 188 14.15 -14.97 16.50
C GLU A 188 13.78 -15.00 17.99
N LYS A 189 12.49 -15.24 18.31
CA LYS A 189 12.04 -15.42 19.70
C LYS A 189 12.65 -16.67 20.35
N ASN A 190 12.72 -17.79 19.64
CA ASN A 190 13.31 -19.02 20.15
C ASN A 190 14.84 -18.90 20.36
N VAL A 191 15.55 -18.09 19.58
CA VAL A 191 16.97 -17.81 19.81
C VAL A 191 17.16 -16.95 21.08
N PHE A 192 16.34 -15.90 21.25
CA PHE A 192 16.39 -15.05 22.44
C PHE A 192 16.08 -15.80 23.74
N GLU A 193 15.11 -16.72 23.75
CA GLU A 193 14.78 -17.53 24.93
C GLU A 193 15.87 -18.55 25.27
N ASN A 194 16.55 -19.12 24.27
CA ASN A 194 17.65 -20.06 24.49
C ASN A 194 18.92 -19.37 25.00
N ASP A 195 19.24 -18.17 24.51
CA ASP A 195 20.42 -17.40 24.97
C ASP A 195 20.24 -16.91 26.42
N MET A 196 19.02 -16.56 26.85
CA MET A 196 18.72 -16.21 28.25
C MET A 196 18.80 -17.41 29.21
N ALA A 197 18.59 -18.64 28.73
CA ALA A 197 18.69 -19.85 29.55
C ALA A 197 20.14 -20.30 29.78
N THR A 198 21.08 -19.91 28.90
CA THR A 198 22.50 -20.27 29.01
C THR A 198 23.33 -19.35 29.90
N ASP A 199 22.82 -18.20 30.33
CA ASP A 199 23.53 -17.25 31.22
C ASP A 199 23.27 -17.49 32.73
N GLY A 200 22.83 -18.70 33.09
CA GLY A 200 22.63 -19.13 34.48
C GLY A 200 23.91 -19.52 35.23
N HIS A 201 25.04 -19.66 34.53
CA HIS A 201 26.28 -20.19 35.12
C HIS A 201 27.29 -19.15 35.62
N LEU A 202 27.04 -17.84 35.44
CA LEU A 202 27.98 -16.79 35.88
C LEU A 202 27.62 -16.10 37.21
N ARG A 203 26.57 -16.52 37.91
CA ARG A 203 26.31 -16.07 39.29
C ARG A 203 27.03 -16.95 40.33
N GLN A 204 28.37 -17.00 40.26
CA GLN A 204 29.16 -17.37 41.43
C GLN A 204 29.13 -16.20 42.43
N SER A 205 28.45 -16.42 43.55
CA SER A 205 28.45 -15.55 44.72
C SER A 205 29.88 -15.34 45.24
N GLN A 206 30.51 -14.21 44.92
CA GLN A 206 31.73 -13.78 45.60
C GLN A 206 31.40 -13.41 47.06
N LYS A 207 31.61 -14.37 47.96
CA LYS A 207 31.79 -14.12 49.39
C LYS A 207 33.26 -13.80 49.64
N GLY A 208 33.57 -12.65 50.24
CA GLY A 208 34.91 -12.37 50.75
C GLY A 208 35.23 -10.90 50.89
N LEU A 209 34.64 -10.25 51.91
CA LEU A 209 35.11 -8.97 52.45
C LEU A 209 36.45 -9.17 53.16
N CYS A 210 37.47 -8.39 52.80
CA CYS A 210 38.61 -8.10 53.68
C CYS A 210 38.43 -6.69 54.26
N PRO A 211 38.46 -6.50 55.59
CA PRO A 211 38.49 -5.16 56.18
C PRO A 211 39.93 -4.63 56.18
N VAL A 212 40.10 -3.37 55.80
CA VAL A 212 41.34 -2.60 55.99
C VAL A 212 41.09 -1.56 57.10
N GLY A 213 41.95 -1.57 58.10
CA GLY A 213 42.09 -0.58 59.17
C GLY A 213 43.00 -1.18 60.25
N VAL A 214 44.07 -0.55 60.73
CA VAL A 214 44.57 0.84 60.68
C VAL A 214 46.10 0.77 60.65
#